data_AF-A0A944BZC4-F1
#
_entry.id   AF-A0A944BZC4-F1
#
_cell.length_a   1.000
_cell.length_b   1.000
_cell.length_c   1.000
_cell.angle_alpha   90.00
_cell.angle_beta   90.00
_cell.angle_gamma   90.00
#
_symmetry.space_group_name_H-M   'P 1'
#
loop_
_entity.id
_entity.type
_entity.pdbx_description
1 polymer ?
#
loop_
_entity_poly.entity_id
_entity_poly.type
_entity_poly.pdbx_seq_one_letter_code
_entity_poly.pdbx_strand_id
1 'polypeptide(L)'
;MKKRIVWSLLLLLLMTPVTAQNKKSFTLDDLMWGGSNYWNLQPKSYSAAFWGDKLVKLSVDDAALAFNEKGKDAGMKRLFTVEDVNAALDTARVGKVYNILYASFPYADRTEVLLSTSK
;
A
#
# COMPACT_ATOMS: atom_id res chain seq x y z
N MET A 1 -27.85 42.14 -23.49
CA MET A 1 -27.68 40.92 -22.65
C MET A 1 -26.49 40.05 -23.06
N LYS A 2 -26.29 39.74 -24.35
CA LYS A 2 -25.15 38.93 -24.85
C LYS A 2 -23.75 39.43 -24.46
N LYS A 3 -23.49 40.74 -24.56
CA LYS A 3 -22.19 41.34 -24.18
C LYS A 3 -21.85 41.13 -22.70
N ARG A 4 -22.83 41.27 -21.80
CA ARG A 4 -22.64 41.07 -20.35
C ARG A 4 -22.26 39.62 -20.02
N ILE A 5 -22.90 38.65 -20.69
CA ILE A 5 -22.58 37.21 -20.55
C ILE A 5 -21.16 36.91 -21.03
N VAL A 6 -20.73 37.51 -22.15
CA VAL A 6 -19.35 37.37 -22.66
C VAL A 6 -18.34 37.93 -21.66
N TRP A 7 -18.60 39.11 -21.08
CA TRP A 7 -17.74 39.69 -20.05
C TRP A 7 -17.71 38.86 -18.76
N SER A 8 -18.84 38.28 -18.34
CA SER A 8 -18.90 37.38 -17.18
C SER A 8 -18.12 36.08 -17.41
N LEU A 9 -18.20 35.48 -18.60
CA LEU A 9 -17.41 34.30 -18.98
C LEU A 9 -15.91 34.60 -19.03
N LEU A 10 -15.53 35.79 -19.54
CA LEU A 10 -14.14 36.25 -19.55
C LEU A 10 -13.60 36.43 -18.12
N LEU A 11 -14.42 36.94 -17.20
CA LEU A 11 -14.05 37.12 -15.78
C LEU A 11 -13.88 35.76 -15.06
N LEU A 12 -14.71 34.77 -15.39
CA LEU A 12 -14.61 33.40 -14.87
C LEU A 12 -13.33 32.68 -15.33
N LEU A 13 -12.87 32.93 -16.56
CA LEU A 13 -11.60 32.40 -17.08
C LEU A 13 -10.36 33.01 -16.41
N LEU A 14 -10.46 34.25 -15.92
CA LEU A 14 -9.37 34.93 -15.20
C LEU A 14 -9.25 34.50 -13.73
N MET A 15 -10.28 33.82 -13.19
CA MET A 15 -10.32 33.30 -11.81
C MET A 15 -9.85 31.85 -11.72
N THR A 16 -9.40 31.23 -12.82
CA THR A 16 -8.77 29.91 -12.71
C THR A 16 -7.52 30.06 -11.84
N PRO A 17 -7.42 29.37 -10.69
CA PRO A 17 -6.22 29.45 -9.90
C PRO A 17 -5.08 28.97 -10.79
N VAL A 18 -4.07 29.82 -10.98
CA VAL A 18 -2.78 29.41 -11.51
C VAL A 18 -2.16 28.54 -10.42
N THR A 19 -2.63 27.29 -10.31
CA THR A 19 -1.88 26.24 -9.65
C THR A 19 -0.77 25.86 -10.63
N ALA A 20 0.14 26.79 -10.87
CA ALA A 20 1.50 26.45 -11.26
C ALA A 20 2.00 25.58 -10.12
N GLN A 21 1.91 24.29 -10.38
CA GLN A 21 2.36 23.20 -9.53
C GLN A 21 3.73 23.60 -8.98
N ASN A 22 3.80 23.97 -7.70
CA ASN A 22 5.06 24.10 -6.97
C ASN A 22 5.69 22.71 -6.96
N LYS A 23 6.37 22.36 -8.06
CA LYS A 23 7.11 21.11 -8.16
C LYS A 23 8.17 21.21 -7.08
N LYS A 24 8.07 20.34 -6.08
CA LYS A 24 9.05 20.24 -5.01
C LYS A 24 10.44 20.24 -5.65
N SER A 25 11.24 21.25 -5.36
CA SER A 25 12.61 21.33 -5.87
C SER A 25 13.42 20.27 -5.14
N PHE A 26 13.93 19.29 -5.88
CA PHE A 26 14.83 18.27 -5.33
C PHE A 26 16.24 18.83 -5.21
N THR A 27 16.88 18.58 -4.08
CA THR A 27 18.30 18.89 -3.87
C THR A 27 19.18 17.77 -4.41
N LEU A 28 20.50 18.00 -4.52
CA LEU A 28 21.41 16.93 -4.91
C LEU A 28 21.39 15.77 -3.88
N ASP A 29 21.22 16.05 -2.58
CA ASP A 29 21.09 15.02 -1.53
C ASP A 29 19.84 14.13 -1.74
N ASP A 30 18.76 14.68 -2.29
CA ASP A 30 17.54 13.94 -2.62
C ASP A 30 17.73 12.99 -3.81
N LEU A 31 18.65 13.31 -4.72
CA LEU A 31 18.86 12.60 -5.98
C LEU A 31 20.02 11.61 -5.93
N MET A 32 20.95 11.80 -5.00
CA MET A 32 22.12 10.95 -4.84
C MET A 32 21.79 9.71 -4.01
N TRP A 33 22.13 8.52 -4.50
CA TRP A 33 21.89 7.23 -3.82
C TRP A 33 22.44 7.13 -2.39
N GLY A 34 23.50 7.89 -2.07
CA GLY A 34 24.10 8.00 -0.75
C GLY A 34 23.61 9.20 0.08
N GLY A 35 22.69 10.00 -0.46
CA GLY A 35 22.10 11.13 0.26
C GLY A 35 21.08 10.67 1.29
N SER A 36 20.86 11.51 2.30
CA SER A 36 20.07 11.15 3.49
C SER A 36 18.59 10.90 3.18
N ASN A 37 18.08 11.51 2.11
CA ASN A 37 16.65 11.49 1.78
C ASN A 37 16.30 10.69 0.52
N TYR A 38 17.29 10.24 -0.26
CA TYR A 38 17.06 9.51 -1.52
C TYR A 38 16.13 8.30 -1.35
N TRP A 39 16.39 7.44 -0.36
CA TRP A 39 15.62 6.21 -0.13
C TRP A 39 14.19 6.45 0.35
N ASN A 40 13.89 7.64 0.91
CA ASN A 40 12.53 8.01 1.33
C ASN A 40 11.67 8.51 0.16
N LEU A 41 12.31 8.97 -0.93
CA LEU A 41 11.63 9.44 -2.14
C LEU A 41 11.32 8.32 -3.12
N GLN A 42 12.00 7.18 -2.98
CA GLN A 42 11.72 6.01 -3.80
C GLN A 42 10.38 5.37 -3.40
N PRO A 43 9.59 4.88 -4.38
CA PRO A 43 8.43 4.06 -4.09
C PRO A 43 8.87 2.83 -3.29
N LYS A 44 8.29 2.64 -2.10
CA LYS A 44 8.54 1.44 -1.30
C LYS A 44 7.84 0.26 -1.98
N SER A 45 8.62 -0.74 -2.41
CA SER A 45 8.05 -2.04 -2.74
C SER A 45 7.61 -2.71 -1.44
N TYR A 46 6.37 -3.19 -1.42
CA TYR A 46 5.88 -4.07 -0.37
C TYR A 46 5.27 -5.30 -1.04
N SER A 47 5.42 -6.45 -0.39
CA SER A 47 4.75 -7.65 -0.85
C SER A 47 3.26 -7.50 -0.55
N ALA A 48 2.42 -7.97 -1.46
CA ALA A 48 0.97 -7.95 -1.29
C ALA A 48 0.37 -9.16 -1.98
N ALA A 49 -0.71 -9.67 -1.41
CA ALA A 49 -1.51 -10.74 -1.97
C ALA A 49 -2.98 -10.35 -1.99
N PHE A 50 -3.69 -10.89 -2.97
CA PHE A 50 -5.14 -10.75 -3.08
C PHE A 50 -5.82 -11.87 -2.29
N TRP A 51 -6.77 -11.49 -1.45
CA TRP A 51 -7.70 -12.40 -0.80
C TRP A 51 -9.10 -12.13 -1.38
N GLY A 52 -9.41 -12.79 -2.50
CA GLY A 52 -10.53 -12.36 -3.34
C GLY A 52 -10.36 -10.91 -3.79
N ASP A 53 -11.35 -10.06 -3.51
CA ASP A 53 -11.32 -8.64 -3.83
C ASP A 53 -10.65 -7.76 -2.75
N LYS A 54 -10.07 -8.38 -1.71
CA LYS A 54 -9.34 -7.67 -0.64
C LYS A 54 -7.85 -7.64 -0.95
N LEU A 55 -7.22 -6.50 -0.69
CA LEU A 55 -5.76 -6.40 -0.76
C LEU A 55 -5.15 -6.59 0.63
N VAL A 56 -4.29 -7.60 0.76
CA VAL A 56 -3.52 -7.87 1.98
C VAL A 56 -2.07 -7.47 1.73
N LYS A 57 -1.55 -6.58 2.57
CA LYS A 57 -0.13 -6.25 2.64
C LYS A 57 0.59 -7.33 3.43
N LEU A 58 1.70 -7.80 2.88
CA LEU A 58 2.56 -8.81 3.46
C LEU A 58 3.90 -8.17 3.85
N SER A 59 4.28 -8.40 5.10
CA SER A 59 5.57 -8.00 5.66
C SER A 59 6.38 -9.25 6.03
N VAL A 60 7.59 -9.04 6.54
CA VAL A 60 8.35 -10.12 7.18
C VAL A 60 7.59 -10.62 8.41
N ASP A 61 7.08 -9.72 9.24
CA ASP A 61 6.57 -10.06 10.58
C ASP A 61 5.05 -10.24 10.63
N ASP A 62 4.30 -9.59 9.73
CA ASP A 62 2.84 -9.58 9.77
C ASP A 62 2.14 -9.54 8.40
N ALA A 63 0.87 -9.93 8.40
CA ALA A 63 -0.08 -9.66 7.33
C ALA A 63 -1.12 -8.64 7.80
N ALA A 64 -1.43 -7.66 6.96
CA ALA A 64 -2.40 -6.61 7.26
C ALA A 64 -3.33 -6.34 6.09
N LEU A 65 -4.63 -6.19 6.35
CA LEU A 65 -5.62 -5.81 5.35
C LEU A 65 -5.42 -4.33 4.97
N ALA A 66 -5.01 -4.09 3.74
CA ALA A 66 -4.78 -2.75 3.20
C ALA A 66 -6.07 -2.16 2.62
N PHE A 67 -6.79 -2.93 1.79
CA PHE A 67 -8.03 -2.48 1.17
C PHE A 67 -9.11 -3.56 1.26
N ASN A 68 -10.34 -3.14 1.49
CA ASN A 68 -11.49 -4.04 1.49
C ASN A 68 -11.99 -4.35 0.07
N GLU A 69 -13.00 -5.20 -0.02
CA GLU A 69 -13.66 -5.65 -1.28
C GLU A 69 -14.18 -4.49 -2.15
N LYS A 70 -14.42 -3.31 -1.56
CA LYS A 70 -14.90 -2.11 -2.26
C LYS A 70 -13.75 -1.16 -2.65
N GLY A 71 -12.49 -1.59 -2.49
CA GLY A 71 -11.31 -0.78 -2.72
C GLY A 71 -11.14 0.37 -1.72
N LYS A 72 -11.86 0.34 -0.59
CA LYS A 72 -11.70 1.35 0.46
C LYS A 72 -10.55 0.97 1.38
N ASP A 73 -9.72 1.94 1.73
CA ASP A 73 -8.65 1.80 2.70
C ASP A 73 -9.19 1.21 4.01
N ALA A 74 -8.60 0.10 4.42
CA ALA A 74 -8.95 -0.64 5.63
C ALA A 74 -8.04 -0.28 6.82
N GLY A 75 -7.16 0.73 6.66
CA GLY A 75 -6.30 1.25 7.73
C GLY A 75 -5.17 0.31 8.12
N MET A 76 -4.72 -0.56 7.20
CA MET A 76 -3.69 -1.58 7.48
C MET A 76 -4.04 -2.43 8.71
N LYS A 77 -5.28 -2.93 8.77
CA LYS A 77 -5.75 -3.75 9.89
C LYS A 77 -4.97 -5.06 9.94
N ARG A 78 -4.13 -5.23 10.97
CA ARG A 78 -3.36 -6.46 11.20
C ARG A 78 -4.29 -7.67 11.29
N LEU A 79 -3.95 -8.71 10.53
CA LEU A 79 -4.67 -9.99 10.49
C LEU A 79 -4.01 -11.00 11.42
N PHE A 80 -2.70 -11.18 11.31
CA PHE A 80 -1.91 -12.10 12.13
C PHE A 80 -0.41 -11.76 12.02
N THR A 81 0.39 -12.24 12.98
CA THR A 81 1.85 -12.16 12.94
C THR A 81 2.52 -13.53 12.80
N VAL A 82 3.83 -13.53 12.54
CA VAL A 82 4.66 -14.75 12.55
C VAL A 82 4.61 -15.45 13.91
N GLU A 83 4.56 -14.67 15.00
CA GLU A 83 4.44 -15.19 16.36
C GLU A 83 3.10 -15.89 16.57
N ASP A 84 1.99 -15.27 16.14
CA ASP A 84 0.65 -15.86 16.26
C ASP A 84 0.58 -17.21 15.52
N VAL A 85 1.16 -17.26 14.31
CA VAL A 85 1.22 -18.48 13.49
C VAL A 85 2.07 -19.56 14.18
N ASN A 86 3.28 -19.23 14.60
CA ASN A 86 4.18 -20.21 15.21
C ASN A 86 3.67 -20.69 16.59
N ALA A 87 2.89 -19.88 17.29
CA ALA A 87 2.22 -20.30 18.52
C ALA A 87 1.08 -21.31 18.26
N ALA A 88 0.42 -21.22 17.10
CA ALA A 88 -0.65 -22.12 16.69
C ALA A 88 -0.17 -23.41 16.00
N LEU A 89 1.05 -23.41 15.45
CA LEU A 89 1.61 -24.55 14.72
C LEU A 89 2.42 -25.49 15.61
N ASP A 90 2.35 -26.80 15.33
CA ASP A 90 3.35 -27.76 15.81
C ASP A 90 4.63 -27.60 14.96
N THR A 91 5.48 -26.67 15.37
CA THR A 91 6.72 -26.35 14.64
C THR A 91 7.70 -27.52 14.57
N ALA A 92 7.60 -28.53 15.45
CA ALA A 92 8.44 -29.72 15.37
C ALA A 92 8.02 -30.59 14.17
N ARG A 93 6.71 -30.71 13.92
CA ARG A 93 6.16 -31.48 12.81
C ARG A 93 6.24 -30.74 11.48
N VAL A 94 5.73 -29.51 11.41
CA VAL A 94 5.59 -28.76 10.15
C VAL A 94 6.70 -27.75 9.90
N GLY A 95 7.61 -27.53 10.85
CA GLY A 95 8.64 -26.51 10.73
C GLY A 95 8.14 -25.12 11.15
N LYS A 96 9.09 -24.22 11.37
CA LYS A 96 8.81 -22.84 11.80
C LYS A 96 8.58 -21.94 10.58
N VAL A 97 7.60 -21.05 10.67
CA VAL A 97 7.41 -19.97 9.70
C VAL A 97 8.32 -18.82 10.07
N TYR A 98 9.15 -18.36 9.13
CA TYR A 98 10.11 -17.27 9.36
C TYR A 98 9.64 -15.92 8.84
N ASN A 99 8.79 -15.90 7.82
CA ASN A 99 8.27 -14.67 7.25
C ASN A 99 6.92 -14.90 6.56
N ILE A 100 6.15 -13.82 6.41
CA ILE A 100 4.81 -13.84 5.77
C ILE A 100 4.84 -13.29 4.33
N LEU A 101 6.02 -12.92 3.82
CA LEU A 101 6.20 -12.24 2.53
C LEU A 101 5.58 -12.96 1.33
N TYR A 102 5.46 -14.29 1.39
CA TYR A 102 4.96 -15.14 0.31
C TYR A 102 3.65 -15.85 0.66
N ALA A 103 2.93 -15.37 1.67
CA ALA A 103 1.63 -15.90 2.02
C ALA A 103 0.64 -15.73 0.85
N SER A 104 -0.19 -16.74 0.64
CA SER A 104 -1.21 -16.74 -0.41
C SER A 104 -2.60 -17.01 0.17
N PHE A 105 -3.62 -16.42 -0.43
CA PHE A 105 -5.03 -16.56 -0.03
C PHE A 105 -5.80 -17.22 -1.17
N PRO A 106 -5.71 -18.57 -1.32
CA PRO A 106 -6.27 -19.27 -2.46
C PRO A 106 -7.81 -19.26 -2.51
N TYR A 107 -8.47 -19.03 -1.37
CA TYR A 107 -9.92 -19.04 -1.26
C TYR A 107 -10.44 -17.68 -0.80
N ALA A 108 -11.26 -17.04 -1.64
CA ALA A 108 -11.81 -15.70 -1.37
C ALA A 108 -12.88 -15.71 -0.27
N ASP A 109 -13.61 -16.82 -0.15
CA ASP A 109 -14.75 -17.03 0.74
C ASP A 109 -14.36 -17.65 2.09
N ARG A 110 -13.10 -18.05 2.27
CA ARG A 110 -12.60 -18.71 3.48
C ARG A 110 -11.57 -17.84 4.19
N THR A 111 -11.52 -18.00 5.52
CA THR A 111 -10.50 -17.34 6.36
C THR A 111 -9.29 -18.27 6.48
N GLU A 112 -8.72 -18.65 5.34
CA GLU A 112 -7.60 -19.58 5.23
C GLU A 112 -6.42 -18.90 4.54
N VAL A 113 -5.21 -19.17 5.02
CA VAL A 113 -3.97 -18.67 4.44
C VAL A 113 -3.03 -19.83 4.19
N LEU A 114 -2.40 -19.83 3.01
CA LEU A 114 -1.36 -20.78 2.65
C LEU A 114 0.00 -20.17 3.01
N LEU A 115 0.72 -20.85 3.89
CA LEU A 115 2.06 -20.48 4.34
C LEU A 115 3.04 -21.60 4.01
N SER A 116 4.24 -21.23 3.60
CA SER A 116 5.32 -22.18 3.32
C SER A 116 6.29 -22.25 4.50
N THR A 117 6.59 -23.48 4.90
CA THR A 117 7.59 -23.82 5.91
C THR A 117 8.82 -24.44 5.24
N SER A 118 9.91 -24.58 5.98
CA SER A 118 11.12 -25.25 5.49
C SER A 118 10.98 -26.77 5.34
N LYS A 119 9.90 -27.34 5.89
CA LYS A 119 9.53 -28.75 5.79
C LYS A 119 8.30 -28.90 4.90
#